data_AF-A0A162U9Y7-F1
#
_entry.id   AF-A0A162U9Y7-F1
#
_cell.length_a   1.000
_cell.length_b   1.000
_cell.length_c   1.000
_cell.angle_alpha   90.00
_cell.angle_beta   90.00
_cell.angle_gamma   90.00
#
_symmetry.space_group_name_H-M   'P 1'
#
loop_
_entity.id
_entity.type
_entity.pdbx_description
1 polymer ?
#
loop_
_entity_poly.entity_id
_entity_poly.type
_entity_poly.pdbx_seq_one_letter_code
_entity_poly.pdbx_strand_id
1 'polypeptide(L)'
;MLQELEILNDGSLCRVEFGIDDFDNMHQSLQNLSSIKAIIHLSFDFSAMLDAIPNTTPALSVTSLDINSKLFENKTYYINGNMNYWNPLWMYYFGYKYPNLRSLKLNATNIVEIPIIPGKRETTRSLFRSNPKAFQHLETFSLTTDRYFESFDLILWEVLCRLKVSLKHLTLNAAIWNEIDDSYPMDVNRILQSFSEKLESLLLTGFMYNAFNEDTILEFSYYYPFLTNLCISGESVLLDLDNLLEKCVALKQLKLCGEDLYLDPYTTTENPDLEQHGLEILTLGSCFTSAETLNRISFRCRSLKHLTLSI
;
A
#
# COMPACT_ATOMS: atom_id res chain seq x y z
N MET A 1 -23.07 1.98 -24.06
CA MET A 1 -22.02 2.96 -23.69
C MET A 1 -20.88 2.19 -23.09
N LEU A 2 -19.63 2.54 -23.42
CA LEU A 2 -18.46 1.90 -22.82
C LEU A 2 -18.34 2.32 -21.35
N GLN A 3 -18.24 1.35 -20.44
CA GLN A 3 -18.13 1.57 -18.98
C GLN A 3 -16.75 1.17 -18.44
N GLU A 4 -16.07 0.25 -19.11
CA GLU A 4 -14.76 -0.24 -18.70
C GLU A 4 -13.79 -0.03 -19.85
N LEU A 5 -12.64 0.56 -19.55
CA LEU A 5 -11.56 0.75 -20.50
C LEU A 5 -10.32 0.01 -20.00
N GLU A 6 -9.82 -0.90 -20.83
CA GLU A 6 -8.54 -1.55 -20.62
C GLU A 6 -7.56 -1.17 -21.73
N ILE A 7 -6.48 -0.49 -21.36
CA ILE A 7 -5.37 -0.15 -22.26
C ILE A 7 -4.22 -1.10 -21.92
N LEU A 8 -4.10 -2.17 -22.71
CA LEU A 8 -2.99 -3.10 -22.62
C LEU A 8 -1.88 -2.68 -23.56
N ASN A 9 -0.64 -2.76 -23.10
CA ASN A 9 0.50 -2.71 -24.00
C ASN A 9 0.73 -4.12 -24.55
N ASP A 10 0.73 -4.26 -25.88
CA ASP A 10 0.85 -5.54 -26.60
C ASP A 10 2.29 -6.09 -26.69
N GLY A 11 3.23 -5.46 -25.97
CA GLY A 11 4.64 -5.84 -25.97
C GLY A 11 5.49 -5.04 -26.95
N SER A 12 4.91 -4.01 -27.61
CA SER A 12 5.71 -3.03 -28.35
C SER A 12 6.51 -2.12 -27.41
N LEU A 13 7.76 -1.84 -27.80
CA LEU A 13 8.73 -1.00 -27.07
C LEU A 13 8.30 0.47 -26.97
N CYS A 14 7.27 0.90 -27.72
CA CYS A 14 6.77 2.26 -27.72
C CYS A 14 5.65 2.39 -26.68
N ARG A 15 5.89 3.19 -25.65
CA ARG A 15 4.92 3.46 -24.60
C ARG A 15 4.12 4.70 -24.93
N VAL A 16 2.82 4.63 -24.68
CA VAL A 16 1.96 5.82 -24.69
C VAL A 16 2.17 6.54 -23.35
N GLU A 17 2.75 7.72 -23.43
CA GLU A 17 2.75 8.67 -22.33
C GLU A 17 1.38 9.32 -22.25
N PHE A 18 0.84 9.44 -21.04
CA PHE A 18 -0.43 10.07 -20.74
C PHE A 18 -0.21 11.25 -19.82
N GLY A 19 -0.55 12.44 -20.31
CA GLY A 19 -0.68 13.65 -19.52
C GLY A 19 -2.11 13.90 -19.06
N ILE A 20 -2.30 15.01 -18.33
CA ILE A 20 -3.62 15.45 -17.85
C ILE A 20 -4.59 15.65 -19.02
N ASP A 21 -4.12 16.25 -20.11
CA ASP A 21 -4.96 16.51 -21.29
C ASP A 21 -5.45 15.23 -21.95
N ASP A 22 -4.65 14.16 -21.94
CA ASP A 22 -5.05 12.86 -22.50
C ASP A 22 -6.20 12.24 -21.70
N PHE A 23 -6.14 12.31 -20.37
CA PHE A 23 -7.26 11.90 -19.53
C PHE A 23 -8.51 12.75 -19.76
N ASP A 24 -8.34 14.07 -19.89
CA ASP A 24 -9.47 14.96 -20.12
C ASP A 24 -10.13 14.71 -21.50
N ASN A 25 -9.34 14.54 -22.55
CA ASN A 25 -9.80 14.17 -23.89
C ASN A 25 -10.49 12.79 -23.92
N MET A 26 -9.93 11.82 -23.18
CA MET A 26 -10.53 10.49 -23.02
C MET A 26 -11.92 10.61 -22.38
N HIS A 27 -12.07 11.37 -21.31
CA HIS A 27 -13.36 11.53 -20.62
C HIS A 27 -14.38 12.34 -21.41
N GLN A 28 -13.96 13.28 -22.26
CA GLN A 28 -14.86 13.94 -23.21
C GLN A 28 -15.48 12.94 -24.19
N SER A 29 -14.70 11.95 -24.62
CA SER A 29 -15.12 10.92 -25.57
C SER A 29 -15.86 9.75 -24.91
N LEU A 30 -15.48 9.41 -23.68
CA LEU A 30 -15.92 8.21 -22.95
C LEU A 30 -16.55 8.60 -21.60
N GLN A 31 -17.61 9.39 -21.65
CA GLN A 31 -18.23 10.03 -20.47
C GLN A 31 -18.83 9.07 -19.43
N ASN A 32 -18.95 7.77 -19.74
CA ASN A 32 -19.63 6.79 -18.89
C ASN A 32 -18.67 5.75 -18.30
N LEU A 33 -17.37 5.99 -18.39
CA LEU A 33 -16.38 5.10 -17.80
C LEU A 33 -16.56 5.07 -16.28
N SER A 34 -16.67 3.86 -15.73
CA SER A 34 -16.66 3.57 -14.31
C SER A 34 -15.36 2.92 -13.85
N SER A 35 -14.65 2.24 -14.75
CA SER A 35 -13.35 1.62 -14.47
C SER A 35 -12.34 1.89 -15.60
N ILE A 36 -11.12 2.22 -15.20
CA ILE A 36 -9.98 2.38 -16.11
C ILE A 36 -8.84 1.49 -15.60
N LYS A 37 -8.36 0.62 -16.46
CA LYS A 37 -7.14 -0.16 -16.25
C LYS A 37 -6.18 0.13 -17.40
N ALA A 38 -5.00 0.66 -17.10
CA ALA A 38 -4.10 1.11 -18.15
C ALA A 38 -2.64 0.81 -17.84
N ILE A 39 -1.94 0.29 -18.83
CA ILE A 39 -0.48 0.16 -18.84
C ILE A 39 0.08 1.33 -19.65
N ILE A 40 0.33 2.45 -18.97
CA ILE A 40 0.68 3.75 -19.57
C ILE A 40 1.77 4.42 -18.76
N HIS A 41 2.59 5.26 -19.39
CA HIS A 41 3.54 6.09 -18.65
C HIS A 41 2.86 7.39 -18.23
N LEU A 42 2.77 7.65 -16.93
CA LEU A 42 2.24 8.92 -16.44
C LEU A 42 3.30 10.01 -16.59
N SER A 43 2.97 11.09 -17.30
CA SER A 43 3.91 12.18 -17.55
C SER A 43 4.42 12.81 -16.25
N PHE A 44 5.69 13.18 -16.19
CA PHE A 44 6.29 13.76 -14.98
C PHE A 44 6.03 15.27 -14.84
N ASP A 45 5.77 15.96 -15.95
CA ASP A 45 5.66 17.41 -16.00
C ASP A 45 4.26 17.90 -15.61
N PHE A 46 4.21 18.71 -14.56
CA PHE A 46 3.01 19.39 -14.05
C PHE A 46 3.13 20.92 -14.14
N SER A 47 4.26 21.45 -14.63
CA SER A 47 4.65 22.85 -14.47
C SER A 47 3.67 23.85 -15.09
N ALA A 48 3.00 23.50 -16.19
CA ALA A 48 2.01 24.34 -16.85
C ALA A 48 0.57 24.16 -16.33
N MET A 49 0.30 23.09 -15.57
CA MET A 49 -1.08 22.62 -15.32
C MET A 49 -1.51 22.63 -13.85
N LEU A 50 -0.60 22.84 -12.90
CA LEU A 50 -0.93 22.81 -11.47
C LEU A 50 -2.10 23.73 -11.08
N ASP A 51 -2.12 24.95 -11.62
CA ASP A 51 -3.18 25.93 -11.34
C ASP A 51 -4.51 25.60 -12.05
N ALA A 52 -4.46 24.76 -13.09
CA ALA A 52 -5.63 24.33 -13.85
C ALA A 52 -6.31 23.09 -13.25
N ILE A 53 -5.59 22.26 -12.49
CA ILE A 53 -6.11 21.01 -11.90
C ILE A 53 -7.43 21.21 -11.13
N PRO A 54 -7.58 22.23 -10.25
CA PRO A 54 -8.84 22.43 -9.54
C PRO A 54 -10.05 22.69 -10.45
N ASN A 55 -9.80 23.13 -11.69
CA ASN A 55 -10.82 23.44 -12.68
C ASN A 55 -11.07 22.28 -13.67
N THR A 56 -10.42 21.13 -13.52
CA THR A 56 -10.69 19.97 -14.38
C THR A 56 -12.15 19.52 -14.22
N THR A 57 -12.78 19.10 -15.32
CA THR A 57 -14.14 18.58 -15.27
C THR A 57 -14.15 17.20 -14.60
N PRO A 58 -14.84 17.00 -13.47
CA PRO A 58 -14.83 15.73 -12.76
C PRO A 58 -15.51 14.62 -13.56
N ALA A 59 -14.89 13.43 -13.58
CA ALA A 59 -15.46 12.21 -14.13
C ALA A 59 -16.15 11.43 -12.99
N LEU A 60 -17.40 11.81 -12.69
CA LEU A 60 -18.15 11.32 -11.52
C LEU A 60 -18.47 9.83 -11.56
N SER A 61 -18.52 9.23 -12.75
CA SER A 61 -18.82 7.81 -12.93
C SER A 61 -17.65 6.90 -12.55
N VAL A 62 -16.41 7.41 -12.60
CA VAL A 62 -15.22 6.60 -12.34
C VAL A 62 -15.10 6.28 -10.85
N THR A 63 -15.15 4.99 -10.55
CA THR A 63 -15.01 4.45 -9.19
C THR A 63 -13.78 3.58 -9.02
N SER A 64 -13.14 3.15 -10.11
CA SER A 64 -11.95 2.28 -10.08
C SER A 64 -10.89 2.74 -11.08
N LEU A 65 -9.65 2.81 -10.60
CA LEU A 65 -8.48 3.20 -11.40
C LEU A 65 -7.31 2.25 -11.07
N ASP A 66 -6.83 1.49 -12.07
CA ASP A 66 -5.64 0.62 -11.99
C ASP A 66 -4.62 1.07 -13.04
N ILE A 67 -3.61 1.83 -12.60
CA ILE A 67 -2.56 2.35 -13.49
C ILE A 67 -1.26 1.61 -13.23
N ASN A 68 -0.76 0.97 -14.28
CA ASN A 68 0.57 0.42 -14.34
C ASN A 68 1.48 1.38 -15.11
N SER A 69 2.20 2.20 -14.37
CA SER A 69 3.19 3.18 -14.82
C SER A 69 4.61 2.72 -14.55
N LYS A 70 4.92 1.42 -14.71
CA LYS A 70 6.31 0.94 -14.81
C LYS A 70 6.98 1.54 -16.03
N LEU A 71 8.32 1.62 -16.11
CA LEU A 71 9.05 1.73 -17.39
C LEU A 71 9.54 0.33 -17.81
N PHE A 72 9.38 -0.07 -19.07
CA PHE A 72 9.70 -1.41 -19.59
C PHE A 72 10.96 -1.24 -20.44
N GLU A 73 11.82 -2.26 -20.37
CA GLU A 73 13.17 -2.31 -20.93
C GLU A 73 13.28 -1.76 -22.35
N ASN A 74 14.23 -0.85 -22.56
CA ASN A 74 15.03 -0.93 -23.77
C ASN A 74 16.15 -1.96 -23.53
N LYS A 75 16.07 -3.12 -24.21
CA LYS A 75 17.06 -4.21 -24.13
C LYS A 75 18.40 -3.88 -24.81
N THR A 76 18.57 -2.66 -25.32
CA THR A 76 19.86 -2.24 -25.88
C THR A 76 20.81 -1.94 -24.73
N TYR A 77 21.68 -2.91 -24.47
CA TYR A 77 22.91 -2.80 -23.71
C TYR A 77 23.53 -1.39 -23.84
N TYR A 78 24.00 -0.87 -22.70
CA TYR A 78 24.75 0.36 -22.48
C TYR A 78 23.95 1.64 -22.08
N ILE A 79 23.86 1.83 -20.76
CA ILE A 79 24.04 3.10 -20.01
C ILE A 79 22.89 4.12 -19.94
N ASN A 80 21.81 4.05 -20.73
CA ASN A 80 20.64 4.89 -20.44
C ASN A 80 19.64 4.15 -19.55
N GLY A 81 19.77 4.37 -18.23
CA GLY A 81 18.86 3.87 -17.22
C GLY A 81 17.41 4.19 -17.59
N ASN A 82 16.57 3.15 -17.55
CA ASN A 82 15.14 3.24 -17.74
C ASN A 82 14.51 3.91 -16.50
N MET A 83 14.65 5.24 -16.40
CA MET A 83 14.25 6.02 -15.24
C MET A 83 12.76 6.35 -15.30
N ASN A 84 11.99 5.89 -14.32
CA ASN A 84 10.59 6.30 -14.15
C ASN A 84 10.54 7.56 -13.27
N TYR A 85 10.23 8.71 -13.88
CA TYR A 85 10.08 9.98 -13.17
C TYR A 85 8.66 10.15 -12.62
N TRP A 86 8.19 9.17 -11.85
CA TRP A 86 6.85 9.21 -11.29
C TRP A 86 6.69 10.40 -10.35
N ASN A 87 5.60 11.16 -10.53
CA ASN A 87 5.33 12.37 -9.77
C ASN A 87 4.11 12.20 -8.85
N PRO A 88 4.24 12.39 -7.52
CA PRO A 88 3.11 12.24 -6.58
C PRO A 88 1.96 13.22 -6.81
N LEU A 89 2.16 14.28 -7.60
CA LEU A 89 1.09 15.20 -7.99
C LEU A 89 -0.01 14.54 -8.84
N TRP A 90 0.22 13.34 -9.38
CA TRP A 90 -0.86 12.54 -9.95
C TRP A 90 -1.97 12.23 -8.95
N MET A 91 -1.64 12.03 -7.67
CA MET A 91 -2.64 11.88 -6.61
C MET A 91 -3.48 13.15 -6.45
N TYR A 92 -2.87 14.33 -6.63
CA TYR A 92 -3.58 15.60 -6.55
C TYR A 92 -4.59 15.73 -7.70
N TYR A 93 -4.17 15.42 -8.92
CA TYR A 93 -5.06 15.37 -10.08
C TYR A 93 -6.20 14.36 -9.89
N PHE A 94 -5.89 13.12 -9.50
CA PHE A 94 -6.92 12.09 -9.30
C PHE A 94 -7.95 12.47 -8.23
N GLY A 95 -7.54 13.18 -7.17
CA GLY A 95 -8.45 13.67 -6.14
C GLY A 95 -9.49 14.67 -6.64
N TYR A 96 -9.18 15.46 -7.68
CA TYR A 96 -10.13 16.36 -8.34
C TYR A 96 -10.90 15.66 -9.45
N LYS A 97 -10.19 14.86 -10.26
CA LYS A 97 -10.77 14.22 -11.45
C LYS A 97 -11.78 13.13 -11.09
N TYR A 98 -11.52 12.37 -10.03
CA TYR A 98 -12.30 11.19 -9.65
C TYR A 98 -12.83 11.30 -8.20
N PRO A 99 -13.79 12.19 -7.93
CA PRO A 99 -14.27 12.43 -6.56
C PRO A 99 -15.00 11.21 -5.94
N ASN A 100 -15.51 10.30 -6.78
CA ASN A 100 -16.20 9.06 -6.36
C ASN A 100 -15.30 7.81 -6.40
N LEU A 101 -13.98 7.99 -6.49
CA LEU A 101 -13.03 6.89 -6.56
C LEU A 101 -13.11 6.02 -5.30
N ARG A 102 -13.37 4.73 -5.48
CA ARG A 102 -13.44 3.71 -4.41
C ARG A 102 -12.23 2.81 -4.40
N SER A 103 -11.61 2.59 -5.55
CA SER A 103 -10.42 1.75 -5.70
C SER A 103 -9.37 2.46 -6.52
N LEU A 104 -8.17 2.59 -5.96
CA LEU A 104 -7.00 3.12 -6.62
C LEU A 104 -5.85 2.13 -6.49
N LYS A 105 -5.35 1.68 -7.63
CA LYS A 105 -4.16 0.83 -7.71
C LYS A 105 -3.13 1.48 -8.63
N LEU A 106 -1.94 1.64 -8.08
CA LEU A 106 -0.82 2.27 -8.76
C LEU A 106 0.36 1.30 -8.74
N ASN A 107 0.95 1.09 -9.90
CA ASN A 107 2.17 0.32 -10.04
C ASN A 107 3.23 1.20 -10.71
N ALA A 108 4.15 1.71 -9.92
CA ALA A 108 5.20 2.62 -10.35
C ALA A 108 6.54 2.06 -9.89
N THR A 109 7.14 1.18 -10.69
CA THR A 109 8.49 0.64 -10.45
C THR A 109 9.52 1.32 -11.36
N ASN A 110 10.80 1.03 -11.13
CA ASN A 110 11.98 1.64 -11.74
C ASN A 110 12.05 3.15 -11.48
N ILE A 111 11.55 3.59 -10.33
CA ILE A 111 11.50 5.02 -10.01
C ILE A 111 12.92 5.54 -9.78
N VAL A 112 13.23 6.65 -10.43
CA VAL A 112 14.43 7.41 -10.08
C VAL A 112 14.08 8.46 -9.08
N GLU A 113 14.64 8.27 -7.89
CA GLU A 113 14.48 9.21 -6.80
C GLU A 113 15.12 10.54 -7.19
N ILE A 114 14.26 11.55 -7.35
CA ILE A 114 14.67 12.93 -7.32
C ILE A 114 14.29 13.43 -5.92
N PRO A 115 15.26 13.72 -5.04
CA PRO A 115 14.98 14.20 -3.69
C PRO A 115 14.00 15.37 -3.73
N ILE A 116 12.96 15.32 -2.88
CA ILE A 116 11.99 16.41 -2.84
C ILE A 116 12.67 17.58 -2.13
N ILE A 117 13.05 18.60 -2.90
CA ILE A 117 13.59 19.84 -2.34
C ILE A 117 12.60 20.34 -1.26
N PRO A 118 13.02 20.67 -0.03
CA PRO A 118 12.11 20.97 1.08
C PRO A 118 11.00 21.99 0.76
N GLY A 119 11.29 23.02 -0.04
CA GLY A 119 10.28 24.00 -0.48
C GLY A 119 9.18 23.41 -1.38
N LYS A 120 9.50 22.40 -2.20
CA LYS A 120 8.52 21.66 -2.99
C LYS A 120 7.61 20.80 -2.10
N ARG A 121 8.15 20.20 -1.02
CA ARG A 121 7.35 19.39 -0.10
C ARG A 121 6.24 20.21 0.57
N GLU A 122 6.54 21.42 1.04
CA GLU A 122 5.51 22.27 1.66
C GLU A 122 4.50 22.79 0.63
N THR A 123 4.95 23.06 -0.59
CA THR A 123 4.05 23.41 -1.71
C THR A 123 3.08 22.26 -1.99
N THR A 124 3.57 21.03 -2.11
CA THR A 124 2.75 19.84 -2.31
C THR A 124 1.76 19.62 -1.17
N ARG A 125 2.19 19.83 0.09
CA ARG A 125 1.29 19.79 1.25
C ARG A 125 0.17 20.82 1.16
N SER A 126 0.48 22.05 0.75
CA SER A 126 -0.50 23.11 0.54
C SER A 126 -1.53 22.73 -0.52
N LEU A 127 -1.07 22.13 -1.64
CA LEU A 127 -1.96 21.65 -2.69
C LEU A 127 -2.95 20.62 -2.14
N PHE A 128 -2.49 19.56 -1.46
CA PHE A 128 -3.41 18.56 -0.91
C PHE A 128 -4.38 19.13 0.14
N ARG A 129 -3.97 20.14 0.92
CA ARG A 129 -4.88 20.84 1.85
C ARG A 129 -5.99 21.61 1.15
N SER A 130 -5.79 22.04 -0.09
CA SER A 130 -6.83 22.75 -0.85
C SER A 130 -8.01 21.87 -1.24
N ASN A 131 -7.83 20.54 -1.27
CA ASN A 131 -8.88 19.57 -1.59
C ASN A 131 -9.13 18.59 -0.43
N PRO A 132 -9.80 19.02 0.65
CA PRO A 132 -10.04 18.17 1.82
C PRO A 132 -11.03 17.02 1.55
N LYS A 133 -11.72 17.03 0.40
CA LYS A 133 -12.68 15.98 0.00
C LYS A 133 -12.09 14.97 -0.99
N ALA A 134 -10.84 15.14 -1.39
CA ALA A 134 -10.15 14.17 -2.22
C ALA A 134 -10.21 12.78 -1.55
N PHE A 135 -10.54 11.76 -2.34
CA PHE A 135 -10.56 10.37 -1.89
C PHE A 135 -11.50 10.06 -0.72
N GLN A 136 -12.52 10.90 -0.45
CA GLN A 136 -13.49 10.67 0.64
C GLN A 136 -14.25 9.34 0.55
N HIS A 137 -14.30 8.74 -0.65
CA HIS A 137 -14.95 7.45 -0.93
C HIS A 137 -13.96 6.31 -1.17
N LEU A 138 -12.65 6.56 -1.04
CA LEU A 138 -11.63 5.57 -1.33
C LEU A 138 -11.64 4.49 -0.23
N GLU A 139 -11.90 3.25 -0.64
CA GLU A 139 -11.97 2.07 0.23
C GLU A 139 -10.75 1.16 0.03
N THR A 140 -10.24 1.09 -1.19
CA THR A 140 -9.10 0.25 -1.56
C THR A 140 -7.97 1.09 -2.13
N PHE A 141 -6.80 1.02 -1.51
CA PHE A 141 -5.58 1.61 -2.02
C PHE A 141 -4.48 0.55 -2.18
N SER A 142 -3.88 0.49 -3.36
CA SER A 142 -2.75 -0.38 -3.65
C SER A 142 -1.64 0.41 -4.31
N LEU A 143 -0.44 0.31 -3.77
CA LEU A 143 0.77 0.90 -4.33
C LEU A 143 1.86 -0.17 -4.42
N THR A 144 2.32 -0.41 -5.65
CA THR A 144 3.51 -1.21 -5.93
C THR A 144 4.61 -0.30 -6.45
N THR A 145 5.73 -0.31 -5.75
CA THR A 145 6.98 0.36 -6.09
C THR A 145 8.10 -0.69 -6.02
N ASP A 146 9.26 -0.35 -6.54
CA ASP A 146 10.48 -1.13 -6.36
C ASP A 146 11.39 -0.51 -5.29
N ARG A 147 11.15 0.72 -4.83
CA ARG A 147 11.92 1.28 -3.71
C ARG A 147 11.01 2.01 -2.74
N TYR A 148 11.38 2.03 -1.47
CA TYR A 148 10.91 3.04 -0.54
C TYR A 148 11.67 4.33 -0.85
N PHE A 149 10.94 5.42 -1.10
CA PHE A 149 11.53 6.72 -1.39
C PHE A 149 10.66 7.81 -0.77
N GLU A 150 11.21 9.01 -0.59
CA GLU A 150 10.55 10.12 0.13
C GLU A 150 9.13 10.45 -0.38
N SER A 151 8.82 10.18 -1.65
CA SER A 151 7.46 10.41 -2.16
C SER A 151 6.43 9.38 -1.68
N PHE A 152 6.85 8.19 -1.26
CA PHE A 152 5.98 7.19 -0.65
C PHE A 152 5.41 7.70 0.67
N ASP A 153 6.28 8.26 1.52
CA ASP A 153 5.89 8.97 2.74
C ASP A 153 4.91 10.11 2.47
N LEU A 154 5.14 10.83 1.37
CA LEU A 154 4.26 11.92 0.98
C LEU A 154 2.84 11.41 0.66
N ILE A 155 2.70 10.35 -0.15
CA ILE A 155 1.38 9.78 -0.47
C ILE A 155 0.70 9.25 0.80
N LEU A 156 1.41 8.44 1.57
CA LEU A 156 0.84 7.73 2.71
C LEU A 156 0.44 8.71 3.82
N TRP A 157 1.37 9.57 4.25
CA TRP A 157 1.18 10.43 5.41
C TRP A 157 0.53 11.77 5.07
N GLU A 158 0.94 12.40 3.97
CA GLU A 158 0.50 13.76 3.65
C GLU A 158 -0.80 13.78 2.83
N VAL A 159 -1.11 12.69 2.12
CA VAL A 159 -2.37 12.55 1.39
C VAL A 159 -3.34 11.69 2.18
N LEU A 160 -3.12 10.38 2.27
CA LEU A 160 -4.13 9.43 2.77
C LEU A 160 -4.44 9.65 4.26
N CYS A 161 -3.41 9.69 5.11
CA CYS A 161 -3.60 9.87 6.55
C CYS A 161 -4.13 11.26 6.90
N ARG A 162 -3.59 12.31 6.28
CA ARG A 162 -4.04 13.69 6.54
C ARG A 162 -5.48 13.95 6.08
N LEU A 163 -5.90 13.36 4.96
CA LEU A 163 -7.29 13.44 4.48
C LEU A 163 -8.24 12.53 5.27
N LYS A 164 -7.73 11.75 6.23
CA LYS A 164 -8.49 10.80 7.04
C LYS A 164 -9.31 9.83 6.18
N VAL A 165 -8.68 9.34 5.12
CA VAL A 165 -9.32 8.40 4.19
C VAL A 165 -9.70 7.13 4.94
N SER A 166 -10.96 6.73 4.79
CA SER A 166 -11.54 5.55 5.43
C SER A 166 -11.22 4.26 4.67
N LEU A 167 -9.94 3.88 4.61
CA LEU A 167 -9.51 2.68 3.89
C LEU A 167 -9.96 1.39 4.59
N LYS A 168 -10.47 0.45 3.80
CA LYS A 168 -10.75 -0.93 4.19
C LYS A 168 -9.65 -1.88 3.75
N HIS A 169 -9.04 -1.62 2.59
CA HIS A 169 -8.02 -2.49 2.03
C HIS A 169 -6.79 -1.66 1.66
N LEU A 170 -5.67 -1.96 2.30
CA LEU A 170 -4.38 -1.33 2.02
C LEU A 170 -3.39 -2.38 1.56
N THR A 171 -2.78 -2.16 0.39
CA THR A 171 -1.70 -2.98 -0.14
C THR A 171 -0.52 -2.11 -0.50
N LEU A 172 0.60 -2.32 0.18
CA LEU A 172 1.86 -1.66 -0.09
C LEU A 172 2.89 -2.75 -0.45
N ASN A 173 3.55 -2.59 -1.58
CA ASN A 173 4.58 -3.51 -2.03
C ASN A 173 5.79 -2.72 -2.55
N ALA A 174 6.96 -2.94 -1.96
CA ALA A 174 8.23 -2.36 -2.40
C ALA A 174 9.25 -3.41 -2.88
N ALA A 175 8.87 -4.69 -3.03
CA ALA A 175 9.83 -5.74 -3.37
C ALA A 175 10.40 -5.58 -4.80
N ILE A 176 11.73 -5.55 -4.94
CA ILE A 176 12.43 -5.59 -6.24
C ILE A 176 12.80 -7.02 -6.55
N TRP A 177 12.22 -7.63 -7.59
CA TRP A 177 12.59 -9.02 -7.96
C TRP A 177 12.52 -10.02 -6.77
N ASN A 178 11.67 -9.72 -5.78
CA ASN A 178 11.54 -10.42 -4.50
C ASN A 178 12.65 -10.17 -3.46
N GLU A 179 13.54 -9.22 -3.70
CA GLU A 179 14.48 -8.65 -2.73
C GLU A 179 13.83 -7.50 -1.97
N ILE A 180 14.32 -7.27 -0.75
CA ILE A 180 13.82 -6.27 0.19
C ILE A 180 14.62 -4.98 0.04
N ASP A 181 13.95 -3.84 0.11
CA ASP A 181 14.62 -2.55 0.19
C ASP A 181 14.92 -2.21 1.66
N ASP A 182 16.20 -2.23 2.01
CA ASP A 182 16.75 -1.92 3.34
C ASP A 182 17.09 -0.43 3.52
N SER A 183 16.87 0.38 2.48
CA SER A 183 17.27 1.79 2.49
C SER A 183 16.49 2.62 3.50
N TYR A 184 15.23 2.27 3.76
CA TYR A 184 14.34 3.03 4.63
C TYR A 184 13.36 2.14 5.41
N PRO A 185 13.30 2.30 6.74
CA PRO A 185 12.33 1.57 7.56
C PRO A 185 10.92 2.12 7.36
N MET A 186 9.93 1.23 7.35
CA MET A 186 8.51 1.59 7.32
C MET A 186 7.88 1.44 8.70
N ASP A 187 7.28 2.51 9.19
CA ASP A 187 6.54 2.53 10.46
C ASP A 187 5.14 1.90 10.32
N VAL A 188 5.06 0.58 10.51
CA VAL A 188 3.81 -0.20 10.42
C VAL A 188 2.78 0.25 11.46
N ASN A 189 3.23 0.56 12.67
CA ASN A 189 2.36 0.96 13.77
C ASN A 189 1.62 2.25 13.44
N ARG A 190 2.31 3.20 12.81
CA ARG A 190 1.68 4.42 12.33
C ARG A 190 0.67 4.17 11.21
N ILE A 191 0.90 3.19 10.33
CA ILE A 191 -0.05 2.81 9.27
C ILE A 191 -1.32 2.26 9.91
N LEU A 192 -1.14 1.25 10.75
CA LEU A 192 -2.23 0.59 11.47
C LEU A 192 -3.04 1.62 12.26
N GLN A 193 -2.38 2.44 13.08
CA GLN A 193 -3.04 3.49 13.87
C GLN A 193 -3.90 4.41 12.99
N SER A 194 -3.37 4.83 11.83
CA SER A 194 -4.03 5.78 10.95
C SER A 194 -5.32 5.24 10.31
N PHE A 195 -5.44 3.92 10.15
CA PHE A 195 -6.58 3.27 9.48
C PHE A 195 -7.37 2.31 10.39
N SER A 196 -7.05 2.29 11.68
CA SER A 196 -7.54 1.32 12.68
C SER A 196 -9.06 1.10 12.71
N GLU A 197 -9.84 2.15 12.48
CA GLU A 197 -11.31 2.12 12.61
C GLU A 197 -12.03 1.30 11.53
N LYS A 198 -11.44 1.09 10.35
CA LYS A 198 -12.12 0.50 9.19
C LYS A 198 -11.29 -0.50 8.40
N LEU A 199 -10.01 -0.64 8.71
CA LEU A 199 -9.11 -1.51 7.98
C LEU A 199 -9.53 -2.98 8.14
N GLU A 200 -9.92 -3.59 7.03
CA GLU A 200 -10.31 -5.00 6.93
C GLU A 200 -9.16 -5.89 6.44
N SER A 201 -8.28 -5.35 5.59
CA SER A 201 -7.14 -6.06 5.03
C SER A 201 -5.91 -5.15 4.93
N LEU A 202 -4.78 -5.65 5.43
CA LEU A 202 -3.47 -5.02 5.32
C LEU A 202 -2.47 -5.99 4.70
N LEU A 203 -1.84 -5.58 3.61
CA LEU A 203 -0.76 -6.31 2.93
C LEU A 203 0.45 -5.38 2.79
N LEU A 204 1.53 -5.71 3.49
CA LEU A 204 2.81 -5.01 3.46
C LEU A 204 3.89 -5.99 3.01
N THR A 205 4.57 -5.71 1.90
CA THR A 205 5.60 -6.60 1.35
C THR A 205 6.83 -5.84 0.86
N GLY A 206 8.03 -6.36 1.12
CA GLY A 206 9.27 -5.85 0.53
C GLY A 206 9.84 -4.60 1.20
N PHE A 207 9.53 -4.41 2.49
CA PHE A 207 10.05 -3.30 3.28
C PHE A 207 10.91 -3.82 4.43
N MET A 208 11.88 -3.02 4.84
CA MET A 208 12.46 -3.10 6.17
C MET A 208 11.55 -2.38 7.16
N TYR A 209 11.32 -2.95 8.34
CA TYR A 209 10.35 -2.40 9.30
C TYR A 209 10.99 -1.69 10.49
N ASN A 210 12.29 -1.91 10.71
CA ASN A 210 13.04 -1.21 11.73
C ASN A 210 14.45 -0.87 11.24
N ALA A 211 14.94 0.32 11.54
CA ALA A 211 16.29 0.73 11.21
C ALA A 211 17.23 0.50 12.39
N PHE A 212 18.29 -0.25 12.13
CA PHE A 212 19.44 -0.46 13.01
C PHE A 212 19.15 -1.22 14.31
N ASN A 213 19.30 -2.54 14.29
CA ASN A 213 19.73 -3.39 15.41
C ASN A 213 18.95 -3.32 16.75
N GLU A 214 17.80 -2.65 16.81
CA GLU A 214 16.91 -2.78 17.96
C GLU A 214 15.92 -3.89 17.62
N ASP A 215 15.86 -4.91 18.47
CA ASP A 215 14.87 -6.00 18.42
C ASP A 215 13.48 -5.41 18.75
N THR A 216 12.99 -4.48 17.93
CA THR A 216 11.75 -3.77 18.18
C THR A 216 10.61 -4.68 17.76
N ILE A 217 10.01 -5.29 18.77
CA ILE A 217 8.81 -6.11 18.63
C ILE A 217 7.68 -5.23 18.10
N LEU A 218 7.04 -5.68 17.03
CA LEU A 218 5.87 -5.04 16.45
C LEU A 218 4.67 -5.28 17.37
N GLU A 219 4.44 -4.29 18.25
CA GLU A 219 3.31 -4.27 19.16
C GLU A 219 2.18 -3.36 18.65
N PHE A 220 0.97 -3.90 18.64
CA PHE A 220 -0.26 -3.24 18.29
C PHE A 220 -0.76 -2.41 19.48
N SER A 221 -0.61 -1.09 19.38
CA SER A 221 -1.04 -0.18 20.46
C SER A 221 -2.55 0.10 20.50
N TYR A 222 -3.27 -0.24 19.44
CA TYR A 222 -4.71 0.05 19.26
C TYR A 222 -5.51 -1.23 19.02
N TYR A 223 -6.83 -1.13 19.07
CA TYR A 223 -7.73 -2.22 18.73
C TYR A 223 -8.13 -2.13 17.26
N TYR A 224 -8.17 -3.28 16.57
CA TYR A 224 -8.43 -3.38 15.14
C TYR A 224 -9.63 -4.30 14.90
N PRO A 225 -10.86 -3.81 15.16
CA PRO A 225 -12.05 -4.65 15.26
C PRO A 225 -12.48 -5.27 13.93
N PHE A 226 -12.02 -4.74 12.80
CA PHE A 226 -12.41 -5.21 11.47
C PHE A 226 -11.27 -5.90 10.71
N LEU A 227 -10.04 -5.91 11.25
CA LEU A 227 -8.89 -6.45 10.54
C LEU A 227 -9.01 -7.98 10.46
N THR A 228 -9.39 -8.47 9.28
CA THR A 228 -9.60 -9.90 9.01
C THR A 228 -8.42 -10.56 8.32
N ASN A 229 -7.64 -9.79 7.55
CA ASN A 229 -6.50 -10.27 6.81
C ASN A 229 -5.28 -9.39 7.08
N LEU A 230 -4.22 -9.99 7.62
CA LEU A 230 -2.94 -9.33 7.84
C LEU A 230 -1.85 -10.13 7.14
N CYS A 231 -1.12 -9.45 6.25
CA CYS A 231 0.09 -9.98 5.63
C CYS A 231 1.21 -8.98 5.81
N ILE A 232 2.26 -9.40 6.52
CA ILE A 232 3.49 -8.62 6.72
C ILE A 232 4.63 -9.48 6.20
N SER A 233 5.35 -8.97 5.20
CA SER A 233 6.48 -9.65 4.58
C SER A 233 7.64 -8.67 4.42
N GLY A 234 8.79 -8.99 5.01
CA GLY A 234 10.00 -8.18 4.87
C GLY A 234 11.06 -8.59 5.89
N GLU A 235 12.06 -7.74 6.07
CA GLU A 235 13.21 -8.02 6.95
C GLU A 235 12.98 -7.44 8.35
N SER A 236 13.58 -8.09 9.35
CA SER A 236 13.57 -7.63 10.74
C SER A 236 12.17 -7.40 11.32
N VAL A 237 11.25 -8.31 11.00
CA VAL A 237 9.92 -8.37 11.62
C VAL A 237 9.96 -9.34 12.79
N LEU A 238 9.87 -8.79 14.00
CA LEU A 238 9.53 -9.51 15.22
C LEU A 238 8.08 -9.18 15.57
N LEU A 239 7.19 -10.16 15.61
CA LEU A 239 5.77 -9.94 15.84
C LEU A 239 5.34 -10.57 17.17
N ASP A 240 4.78 -9.77 18.09
CA ASP A 240 4.15 -10.29 19.30
C ASP A 240 2.80 -10.93 18.94
N LEU A 241 2.75 -12.25 19.03
CA LEU A 241 1.56 -13.01 18.71
C LEU A 241 0.41 -12.74 19.68
N ASP A 242 0.67 -12.61 20.98
CA ASP A 242 -0.40 -12.46 21.97
C ASP A 242 -1.05 -11.10 21.87
N ASN A 243 -0.21 -10.08 21.75
CA ASN A 243 -0.66 -8.73 21.51
C ASN A 243 -1.48 -8.65 20.20
N LEU A 244 -1.01 -9.28 19.12
CA LEU A 244 -1.77 -9.33 17.86
C LEU A 244 -3.16 -9.96 18.05
N LEU A 245 -3.23 -11.14 18.67
CA LEU A 245 -4.49 -11.87 18.86
C LEU A 245 -5.43 -11.13 19.82
N GLU A 246 -4.91 -10.38 20.79
CA GLU A 246 -5.74 -9.56 21.68
C GLU A 246 -6.33 -8.34 20.94
N LYS A 247 -5.52 -7.68 20.11
CA LYS A 247 -5.91 -6.43 19.46
C LYS A 247 -6.67 -6.61 18.15
N CYS A 248 -6.49 -7.73 17.46
CA CYS A 248 -7.08 -8.02 16.15
C CYS A 248 -8.10 -9.15 16.21
N VAL A 249 -9.11 -9.04 17.08
CA VAL A 249 -10.06 -10.14 17.36
C VAL A 249 -10.84 -10.69 16.16
N ALA A 250 -10.97 -9.92 15.08
CA ALA A 250 -11.62 -10.36 13.85
C ALA A 250 -10.66 -11.06 12.87
N LEU A 251 -9.38 -11.19 13.21
CA LEU A 251 -8.34 -11.69 12.32
C LEU A 251 -8.57 -13.17 11.99
N LYS A 252 -8.74 -13.44 10.69
CA LYS A 252 -8.97 -14.79 10.14
C LYS A 252 -7.74 -15.32 9.41
N GLN A 253 -6.96 -14.44 8.81
CA GLN A 253 -5.78 -14.81 8.03
C GLN A 253 -4.58 -14.00 8.48
N LEU A 254 -3.54 -14.70 8.90
CA LEU A 254 -2.24 -14.13 9.20
C LEU A 254 -1.20 -14.75 8.27
N LYS A 255 -0.51 -13.90 7.52
CA LYS A 255 0.71 -14.26 6.81
C LYS A 255 1.86 -13.42 7.33
N LEU A 256 2.87 -14.08 7.88
CA LEU A 256 4.10 -13.45 8.31
C LEU A 256 5.25 -14.05 7.52
N CYS A 257 6.01 -13.18 6.85
CA CYS A 257 7.30 -13.54 6.29
C CYS A 257 8.35 -12.59 6.90
N GLY A 258 9.15 -13.07 7.83
CA GLY A 258 10.00 -12.23 8.67
C GLY A 258 10.83 -13.06 9.64
N GLU A 259 11.45 -12.44 10.64
CA GLU A 259 12.47 -13.11 11.48
C GLU A 259 11.86 -14.03 12.54
N ASP A 260 11.03 -13.51 13.45
CA ASP A 260 10.55 -14.31 14.61
C ASP A 260 9.11 -13.96 15.00
N LEU A 261 8.43 -14.96 15.57
CA LEU A 261 7.19 -14.79 16.31
C LEU A 261 7.52 -14.74 17.80
N TYR A 262 7.50 -13.52 18.34
CA TYR A 262 7.72 -13.29 19.74
C TYR A 262 6.52 -13.75 20.57
N LEU A 263 6.84 -14.38 21.71
CA LEU A 263 5.88 -14.67 22.77
C LEU A 263 6.28 -13.89 24.02
N ASP A 264 5.33 -13.17 24.60
CA ASP A 264 5.53 -12.57 25.91
C ASP A 264 5.65 -13.68 26.98
N PRO A 265 6.80 -13.84 27.66
CA PRO A 265 6.98 -14.87 28.68
C PRO A 265 6.07 -14.69 29.91
N TYR A 266 5.50 -13.50 30.10
CA TYR A 266 4.62 -13.21 31.24
C TYR A 266 3.17 -13.62 30.99
N THR A 267 2.78 -13.84 29.73
CA THR A 267 1.44 -14.31 29.41
C THR A 267 1.40 -15.84 29.50
N THR A 268 0.89 -16.38 30.61
CA THR A 268 0.81 -17.82 30.81
C THR A 268 -0.33 -18.44 30.00
N THR A 269 -0.07 -19.60 29.39
CA THR A 269 -1.08 -20.43 28.71
C THR A 269 -2.18 -20.95 29.64
N GLU A 270 -1.94 -20.87 30.95
CA GLU A 270 -2.85 -21.32 32.00
C GLU A 270 -3.90 -20.29 32.39
N ASN A 271 -3.87 -19.08 31.81
CA ASN A 271 -4.85 -18.06 32.17
C ASN A 271 -6.23 -18.44 31.57
N PRO A 272 -7.21 -18.88 32.40
CA PRO A 272 -8.47 -19.45 31.90
C PRO A 272 -9.33 -18.42 31.15
N ASP A 273 -9.03 -17.14 31.36
CA ASP A 273 -9.72 -15.99 30.78
C ASP A 273 -9.21 -15.62 29.38
N LEU A 274 -8.20 -16.31 28.84
CA LEU A 274 -7.73 -16.08 27.47
C LEU A 274 -8.79 -16.56 26.46
N GLU A 275 -9.52 -15.60 25.91
CA GLU A 275 -10.52 -15.85 24.87
C GLU A 275 -9.91 -16.58 23.65
N GLN A 276 -10.68 -17.53 23.12
CA GLN A 276 -10.33 -18.25 21.89
C GLN A 276 -10.38 -17.28 20.72
N HIS A 277 -9.36 -17.33 19.89
CA HIS A 277 -9.22 -16.48 18.73
C HIS A 277 -9.78 -17.14 17.46
N GLY A 278 -10.42 -16.33 16.61
CA GLY A 278 -11.04 -16.77 15.34
C GLY A 278 -10.08 -16.99 14.17
N LEU A 279 -8.78 -17.17 14.42
CA LEU A 279 -7.79 -17.32 13.35
C LEU A 279 -8.01 -18.64 12.60
N GLU A 280 -8.12 -18.58 11.27
CA GLU A 280 -8.42 -19.73 10.41
C GLU A 280 -7.22 -20.16 9.55
N ILE A 281 -6.40 -19.21 9.11
CA ILE A 281 -5.25 -19.44 8.23
C ILE A 281 -4.01 -18.77 8.83
N LEU A 282 -2.96 -19.56 9.03
CA LEU A 282 -1.64 -19.08 9.45
C LEU A 282 -0.59 -19.52 8.44
N THR A 283 0.15 -18.56 7.88
CA THR A 283 1.29 -18.79 6.98
C THR A 283 2.52 -18.13 7.57
N LEU A 284 3.54 -18.93 7.86
CA LEU A 284 4.84 -18.48 8.35
C LEU A 284 5.90 -18.82 7.31
N GLY A 285 6.58 -17.80 6.78
CA GLY A 285 7.67 -17.95 5.83
C GLY A 285 8.96 -17.34 6.34
N SER A 286 10.07 -18.07 6.22
CA SER A 286 11.40 -17.61 6.64
C SER A 286 11.47 -17.15 8.10
N CYS A 287 10.53 -17.63 8.94
CA CYS A 287 10.32 -17.21 10.31
C CYS A 287 10.73 -18.31 11.30
N PHE A 288 11.52 -17.94 12.29
CA PHE A 288 11.83 -18.79 13.43
C PHE A 288 10.56 -18.92 14.29
N THR A 289 10.22 -20.16 14.66
CA THR A 289 9.11 -20.43 15.56
C THR A 289 9.51 -21.54 16.51
N SER A 290 9.24 -21.33 17.80
CA SER A 290 9.48 -22.35 18.82
C SER A 290 8.31 -23.35 18.88
N ALA A 291 8.55 -24.53 19.48
CA ALA A 291 7.47 -25.47 19.78
C ALA A 291 6.45 -24.89 20.77
N GLU A 292 6.89 -24.00 21.66
CA GLU A 292 6.04 -23.28 22.60
C GLU A 292 5.06 -22.36 21.87
N THR A 293 5.52 -21.62 20.86
CA THR A 293 4.69 -20.78 19.98
C THR A 293 3.60 -21.60 19.30
N LEU A 294 3.96 -22.75 18.74
CA LEU A 294 2.99 -23.63 18.10
C LEU A 294 1.97 -24.23 19.08
N ASN A 295 2.41 -24.61 20.30
CA ASN A 295 1.50 -25.07 21.35
C ASN A 295 0.50 -23.98 21.74
N ARG A 296 0.98 -22.73 21.85
CA ARG A 296 0.15 -21.58 22.16
C ARG A 296 -0.88 -21.26 21.08
N ILE A 297 -0.46 -21.29 19.81
CA ILE A 297 -1.36 -21.18 18.65
C ILE A 297 -2.42 -22.27 18.69
N SER A 298 -2.02 -23.53 18.90
CA SER A 298 -2.94 -24.67 18.99
C SER A 298 -4.00 -24.48 20.08
N PHE A 299 -3.61 -23.92 21.22
CA PHE A 299 -4.51 -23.65 22.33
C PHE A 299 -5.50 -22.51 22.04
N ARG A 300 -4.99 -21.35 21.57
CA ARG A 300 -5.79 -20.13 21.39
C ARG A 300 -6.58 -20.09 20.08
N CYS A 301 -6.02 -20.61 19.00
CA CYS A 301 -6.59 -20.53 17.65
C CYS A 301 -7.28 -21.84 17.26
N ARG A 302 -8.31 -22.25 18.01
CA ARG A 302 -9.01 -23.52 17.76
C ARG A 302 -9.75 -23.60 16.42
N SER A 303 -9.96 -22.45 15.79
CA SER A 303 -10.56 -22.33 14.46
C SER A 303 -9.54 -22.51 13.32
N LEU A 304 -8.26 -22.75 13.63
CA LEU A 304 -7.20 -22.86 12.63
C LEU A 304 -7.43 -24.09 11.74
N LYS A 305 -7.64 -23.85 10.45
CA LYS A 305 -7.88 -24.86 9.41
C LYS A 305 -6.63 -25.13 8.58
N HIS A 306 -5.81 -24.11 8.40
CA HIS A 306 -4.62 -24.16 7.55
C HIS A 306 -3.42 -23.56 8.26
N LEU A 307 -2.35 -24.35 8.37
CA LEU A 307 -1.04 -23.93 8.83
C LEU A 307 -0.03 -24.23 7.72
N THR A 308 0.68 -23.21 7.26
CA THR A 308 1.79 -23.34 6.33
C THR A 308 3.07 -22.86 7.00
N LEU A 309 4.08 -23.72 7.03
CA LEU A 309 5.42 -23.42 7.51
C LEU A 309 6.38 -23.61 6.34
N SER A 310 6.93 -22.51 5.82
CA SER A 310 7.98 -22.55 4.80
C SER A 310 9.28 -22.07 5.44
N ILE A 311 10.21 -23.02 5.62
CA ILE A 311 11.57 -22.82 6.12
C ILE A 311 12.43 -22.32 4.96
#